data_AF-D0P2I5-F1
#
_entry.id   AF-D0P2I5-F1
#
_cell.length_a   1.000
_cell.length_b   1.000
_cell.length_c   1.000
_cell.angle_alpha   90.00
_cell.angle_beta   90.00
_cell.angle_gamma   90.00
#
_symmetry.space_group_name_H-M   'P 1'
#
loop_
_entity.id
_entity.type
_entity.pdbx_description
1 polymer ?
#
loop_
_entity_poly.entity_id
_entity_poly.type
_entity_poly.pdbx_seq_one_letter_code
_entity_poly.pdbx_strand_id
1 'polypeptide(L)'
;MLAEVARRRSSWLRSLATARRLSRPMKLQDTVRSREKDVDDDAASDKRPSVRGERRSSGAKPQSLNTHLQLQLHASGGGDATFDAGAKRKETERLVEQHVMKEQKVILHAQANVGEFPSLIASKSPVPKDVARARNSLHKMARDLADPRVAVARETSYQRARRQLKAATGKLDRLLYAMRQRRDYAQVEAVVFVWEEEFPHFAGQRKHWSVICEHYAWALNSQQRFHDVVDIFSNCYSDDEKEAQTSCSLYLLTPRLAQSIFVALGHLRDADGALRLLDTMQRHGVHVTKVSYFHALNALLHDQSFI
;
A
#
# COMPACT_ATOMS: atom_id res chain seq x y z
N MET A 1 16.25 17.15 34.37
CA MET A 1 15.00 16.36 34.24
C MET A 1 15.22 14.87 33.92
N LEU A 2 16.29 14.46 33.20
CA LEU A 2 16.56 13.04 32.90
C LEU A 2 17.02 12.19 34.11
N ALA A 3 17.72 12.80 35.07
CA ALA A 3 18.20 12.11 36.27
C ALA A 3 17.05 11.65 37.21
N GLU A 4 15.94 12.41 37.27
CA GLU A 4 14.76 12.10 38.08
C GLU A 4 14.01 10.88 37.53
N VAL A 5 13.97 10.74 36.19
CA VAL A 5 13.32 9.62 35.49
C VAL A 5 14.12 8.32 35.66
N ALA A 6 15.45 8.40 35.67
CA ALA A 6 16.34 7.27 35.96
C ALA A 6 16.19 6.80 37.42
N ARG A 7 16.01 7.72 38.38
CA ARG A 7 15.81 7.41 39.80
C ARG A 7 14.44 6.76 40.08
N ARG A 8 13.41 7.12 39.32
CA ARG A 8 12.08 6.47 39.41
C ARG A 8 12.05 5.07 38.78
N ARG A 9 12.81 4.81 37.71
CA ARG A 9 12.92 3.48 37.06
C ARG A 9 13.67 2.44 37.89
N SER A 10 14.63 2.87 38.72
CA SER A 10 15.39 1.98 39.61
C SER A 10 14.58 1.49 40.82
N SER A 11 13.54 2.22 41.23
CA SER A 11 12.57 1.79 42.27
C SER A 11 11.65 0.66 41.76
N TRP A 12 11.22 0.73 40.51
CA TRP A 12 10.35 -0.28 39.88
C TRP A 12 11.05 -1.63 39.69
N LEU A 13 12.32 -1.62 39.30
CA LEU A 13 13.12 -2.84 39.12
C LEU A 13 13.37 -3.60 40.45
N ARG A 14 13.43 -2.88 41.58
CA ARG A 14 13.54 -3.54 42.91
C ARG A 14 12.25 -4.25 43.32
N SER A 15 11.07 -3.73 42.96
CA SER A 15 9.78 -4.39 43.27
C SER A 15 9.55 -5.67 42.46
N LEU A 16 10.08 -5.77 41.24
CA LEU A 16 9.99 -6.99 40.43
C LEU A 16 10.91 -8.12 40.93
N ALA A 17 12.06 -7.77 41.52
CA ALA A 17 12.97 -8.76 42.12
C ALA A 17 12.36 -9.41 43.38
N THR A 18 11.56 -8.68 44.16
CA THR A 18 10.84 -9.21 45.32
C THR A 18 9.63 -10.07 44.93
N ALA A 19 8.98 -9.78 43.80
CA ALA A 19 7.84 -10.56 43.30
C ALA A 19 8.22 -11.97 42.76
N ARG A 20 9.47 -12.19 42.37
CA ARG A 20 9.97 -13.50 41.91
C ARG A 20 10.21 -14.53 43.02
N ARG A 21 10.08 -14.17 44.30
CA ARG A 21 10.32 -15.08 45.44
C ARG A 21 9.08 -15.81 45.98
N LEU A 22 7.91 -15.70 45.33
CA LEU A 22 6.66 -16.30 45.84
C LEU A 22 6.01 -17.40 44.99
N SER A 23 6.61 -17.84 43.89
CA SER A 23 6.07 -18.97 43.11
C SER A 23 6.64 -20.31 43.58
N ARG A 24 5.97 -20.91 44.58
CA ARG A 24 6.16 -22.31 45.02
C ARG A 24 5.43 -23.25 44.03
N PRO A 25 5.97 -24.44 43.68
CA PRO A 25 5.34 -25.31 42.69
C PRO A 25 4.21 -26.14 43.31
N MET A 26 3.05 -26.14 42.65
CA MET A 26 1.86 -26.91 43.03
C MET A 26 2.01 -28.35 42.50
N LYS A 27 1.94 -29.34 43.39
CA LYS A 27 2.09 -30.76 43.06
C LYS A 27 0.82 -31.29 42.36
N LEU A 28 1.06 -32.13 41.35
CA LEU A 28 0.13 -33.04 40.67
C LEU A 28 -0.63 -33.95 41.66
N GLN A 29 -1.91 -34.19 41.37
CA GLN A 29 -2.56 -35.47 41.64
C GLN A 29 -3.39 -35.91 40.43
N ASP A 30 -3.08 -37.13 40.00
CA ASP A 30 -3.81 -37.97 39.05
C ASP A 30 -5.21 -38.34 39.56
N THR A 31 -6.15 -38.55 38.64
CA THR A 31 -7.11 -39.66 38.69
C THR A 31 -7.80 -39.88 37.33
N VAL A 32 -7.25 -40.83 36.57
CA VAL A 32 -7.91 -41.96 35.90
C VAL A 32 -9.45 -41.89 35.75
N ARG A 33 -9.95 -41.87 34.50
CA ARG A 33 -10.76 -42.99 33.95
C ARG A 33 -10.94 -42.95 32.44
N SER A 34 -10.71 -44.13 31.88
CA SER A 34 -10.73 -44.59 30.50
C SER A 34 -12.14 -44.76 29.91
N ARG A 35 -12.27 -44.57 28.59
CA ARG A 35 -13.03 -45.49 27.73
C ARG A 35 -12.69 -45.28 26.25
N GLU A 36 -12.00 -46.25 25.67
CA GLU A 36 -11.86 -46.47 24.23
C GLU A 36 -13.14 -47.09 23.65
N LYS A 37 -13.46 -46.74 22.40
CA LYS A 37 -14.22 -47.55 21.42
C LYS A 37 -14.03 -46.96 20.01
N ASP A 38 -12.99 -47.45 19.33
CA ASP A 38 -13.01 -48.15 18.03
C ASP A 38 -14.00 -47.76 16.90
N VAL A 39 -13.37 -47.53 15.74
CA VAL A 39 -13.62 -48.11 14.40
C VAL A 39 -14.44 -47.30 13.37
N ASP A 40 -13.67 -46.82 12.38
CA ASP A 40 -13.75 -46.89 10.91
C ASP A 40 -14.88 -46.22 10.07
N ASP A 41 -14.36 -45.41 9.14
CA ASP A 41 -14.55 -45.35 7.69
C ASP A 41 -15.84 -44.85 6.99
N ASP A 42 -15.53 -44.28 5.81
CA ASP A 42 -16.32 -44.08 4.60
C ASP A 42 -17.08 -42.76 4.37
N ALA A 43 -16.36 -41.87 3.70
CA ALA A 43 -16.65 -41.31 2.37
C ALA A 43 -18.11 -41.26 1.83
N ALA A 44 -18.43 -40.04 1.38
CA ALA A 44 -19.25 -39.69 0.22
C ALA A 44 -20.75 -40.03 0.22
N SER A 45 -21.59 -38.99 0.20
CA SER A 45 -22.43 -38.69 -0.98
C SER A 45 -23.32 -37.46 -0.74
N ASP A 46 -23.33 -36.60 -1.74
CA ASP A 46 -24.44 -35.72 -2.11
C ASP A 46 -25.82 -36.36 -1.88
N LYS A 47 -26.75 -35.53 -1.38
CA LYS A 47 -28.14 -35.33 -1.87
C LYS A 47 -29.03 -34.68 -0.79
N ARG A 48 -29.34 -33.40 -0.98
CA ARG A 48 -30.67 -32.82 -0.68
C ARG A 48 -31.58 -33.09 -1.91
N PRO A 49 -32.91 -32.80 -1.92
CA PRO A 49 -33.77 -32.14 -0.91
C PRO A 49 -35.17 -32.81 -0.71
N SER A 50 -35.99 -32.29 0.22
CA SER A 50 -37.46 -32.09 0.10
C SER A 50 -38.02 -31.60 1.45
N VAL A 51 -38.44 -30.33 1.60
CA VAL A 51 -39.81 -29.81 1.48
C VAL A 51 -40.83 -30.48 2.43
N ARG A 52 -41.36 -29.75 3.43
CA ARG A 52 -42.72 -29.15 3.47
C ARG A 52 -43.13 -28.73 4.89
N GLY A 53 -43.71 -27.54 5.02
CA GLY A 53 -44.29 -27.02 6.25
C GLY A 53 -44.74 -25.55 6.12
N GLU A 54 -45.73 -25.30 5.26
CA GLU A 54 -46.54 -24.07 5.22
C GLU A 54 -47.19 -23.83 6.61
N ARG A 55 -47.64 -22.65 7.10
CA ARG A 55 -48.43 -21.54 6.54
C ARG A 55 -48.72 -20.61 7.77
N ARG A 56 -48.63 -19.28 7.76
CA ARG A 56 -49.68 -18.32 7.31
C ARG A 56 -49.26 -16.85 7.59
N SER A 57 -49.55 -15.99 6.60
CA SER A 57 -49.99 -14.56 6.59
C SER A 57 -49.30 -13.51 7.48
N SER A 58 -49.04 -12.27 7.10
CA SER A 58 -49.69 -11.32 6.17
C SER A 58 -48.64 -10.28 5.70
N GLY A 59 -48.54 -9.89 4.43
CA GLY A 59 -49.42 -8.88 3.83
C GLY A 59 -48.68 -7.55 3.63
N ALA A 60 -47.98 -7.39 2.50
CA ALA A 60 -47.78 -6.13 1.76
C ALA A 60 -46.88 -6.39 0.53
N LYS A 61 -47.41 -6.11 -0.66
CA LYS A 61 -46.70 -6.17 -1.96
C LYS A 61 -45.66 -5.04 -2.03
N PRO A 62 -44.61 -5.20 -2.86
CA PRO A 62 -44.57 -4.37 -4.05
C PRO A 62 -44.39 -5.21 -5.33
N GLN A 63 -45.21 -4.86 -6.32
CA GLN A 63 -45.23 -5.47 -7.64
C GLN A 63 -44.11 -4.91 -8.52
N SER A 64 -43.46 -5.88 -9.19
CA SER A 64 -42.97 -5.88 -10.57
C SER A 64 -42.03 -4.76 -11.04
N LEU A 65 -40.80 -5.21 -11.30
CA LEU A 65 -39.96 -4.79 -12.39
C LEU A 65 -40.67 -4.82 -13.74
N ASN A 66 -40.23 -3.89 -14.58
CA ASN A 66 -39.86 -4.05 -15.99
C ASN A 66 -40.82 -3.61 -17.10
N THR A 67 -40.16 -2.83 -17.96
CA THR A 67 -40.25 -2.75 -19.42
C THR A 67 -41.19 -1.74 -20.05
N HIS A 68 -40.59 -1.04 -21.02
CA HIS A 68 -41.21 -0.31 -22.13
C HIS A 68 -41.51 1.18 -21.92
N LEU A 69 -40.43 1.99 -21.86
CA LEU A 69 -40.47 3.37 -22.34
C LEU A 69 -40.65 3.34 -23.86
N GLN A 70 -41.91 3.37 -24.26
CA GLN A 70 -42.37 3.44 -25.64
C GLN A 70 -42.15 4.86 -26.15
N LEU A 71 -41.38 4.96 -27.23
CA LEU A 71 -41.14 6.17 -28.03
C LEU A 71 -42.47 6.78 -28.48
N GLN A 72 -42.67 8.06 -28.15
CA GLN A 72 -43.69 8.90 -28.79
C GLN A 72 -43.02 10.21 -29.21
N LEU A 73 -42.50 10.21 -30.45
CA LEU A 73 -42.29 11.43 -31.21
C LEU A 73 -43.13 11.30 -32.47
N HIS A 74 -44.15 12.14 -32.54
CA HIS A 74 -45.00 12.34 -33.70
C HIS A 74 -44.14 12.81 -34.88
N ALA A 75 -44.24 12.11 -36.01
CA ALA A 75 -43.90 12.64 -37.32
C ALA A 75 -44.97 12.20 -38.32
N SER A 76 -45.86 13.14 -38.64
CA SER A 76 -46.76 13.08 -39.78
C SER A 76 -46.19 14.02 -40.84
N GLY A 77 -46.02 13.53 -42.08
CA GLY A 77 -45.99 14.37 -43.27
C GLY A 77 -44.63 14.50 -43.98
N GLY A 78 -44.36 13.56 -44.90
CA GLY A 78 -44.12 13.81 -46.33
C GLY A 78 -42.99 14.75 -46.77
N GLY A 79 -42.11 14.23 -47.64
CA GLY A 79 -41.33 15.03 -48.57
C GLY A 79 -39.96 14.44 -48.88
N ASP A 80 -39.79 13.88 -50.08
CA ASP A 80 -38.51 13.48 -50.65
C ASP A 80 -37.48 14.62 -50.63
N ALA A 81 -36.31 14.35 -50.02
CA ALA A 81 -35.07 15.07 -50.27
C ALA A 81 -33.87 14.20 -49.88
N THR A 82 -33.32 13.53 -50.89
CA THR A 82 -31.88 13.36 -51.16
C THR A 82 -30.91 13.23 -49.97
N PHE A 83 -30.34 12.03 -49.88
CA PHE A 83 -29.03 11.64 -49.35
C PHE A 83 -27.97 12.78 -49.23
N ASP A 84 -27.93 13.51 -48.11
CA ASP A 84 -26.69 14.23 -47.71
C ASP A 84 -26.58 14.62 -46.21
N ALA A 85 -27.41 14.04 -45.33
CA ALA A 85 -27.38 14.35 -43.89
C ALA A 85 -26.50 13.39 -43.06
N GLY A 86 -26.02 12.29 -43.66
CA GLY A 86 -25.21 11.26 -42.99
C GLY A 86 -23.72 11.59 -42.89
N ALA A 87 -23.20 12.44 -43.78
CA ALA A 87 -21.79 12.82 -43.81
C ALA A 87 -21.46 13.91 -42.78
N LYS A 88 -22.29 14.95 -42.66
CA LYS A 88 -22.06 16.07 -41.74
C LYS A 88 -22.17 15.70 -40.26
N ARG A 89 -22.94 14.66 -39.91
CA ARG A 89 -23.08 14.18 -38.52
C ARG A 89 -21.87 13.38 -38.05
N LYS A 90 -21.29 12.57 -38.94
CA LYS A 90 -20.02 11.86 -38.67
C LYS A 90 -18.81 12.78 -38.66
N GLU A 91 -18.83 13.86 -39.44
CA GLU A 91 -17.75 14.83 -39.49
C GLU A 91 -17.75 15.77 -38.27
N THR A 92 -18.93 16.13 -37.76
CA THR A 92 -19.06 16.86 -36.49
C THR A 92 -18.79 15.98 -35.27
N GLU A 93 -19.17 14.69 -35.27
CA GLU A 93 -18.71 13.74 -34.24
C GLU A 93 -17.20 13.52 -34.28
N ARG A 94 -16.59 13.42 -35.47
CA ARG A 94 -15.11 13.32 -35.61
C ARG A 94 -14.38 14.60 -35.23
N LEU A 95 -14.94 15.78 -35.49
CA LEU A 95 -14.37 17.07 -35.08
C LEU A 95 -14.55 17.32 -33.58
N VAL A 96 -15.67 16.88 -32.98
CA VAL A 96 -15.88 16.90 -31.52
C VAL A 96 -15.00 15.84 -30.83
N GLU A 97 -14.84 14.64 -31.40
CA GLU A 97 -13.89 13.64 -30.90
C GLU A 97 -12.44 14.12 -31.05
N GLN A 98 -12.07 14.81 -32.14
CA GLN A 98 -10.76 15.45 -32.27
C GLN A 98 -10.56 16.65 -31.33
N HIS A 99 -11.61 17.42 -31.01
CA HIS A 99 -11.52 18.51 -30.04
C HIS A 99 -11.59 18.06 -28.57
N VAL A 100 -12.19 16.90 -28.28
CA VAL A 100 -12.19 16.26 -26.95
C VAL A 100 -10.87 15.50 -26.70
N MET A 101 -10.18 15.08 -27.77
CA MET A 101 -8.87 14.41 -27.71
C MET A 101 -7.66 15.34 -27.68
N LYS A 102 -7.84 16.67 -27.78
CA LYS A 102 -6.87 17.61 -27.17
C LYS A 102 -7.09 17.62 -25.66
N GLU A 103 -6.98 16.46 -25.03
CA GLU A 103 -6.71 16.37 -23.61
C GLU A 103 -5.40 17.12 -23.40
N GLN A 104 -5.49 18.37 -22.92
CA GLN A 104 -4.38 18.95 -22.18
C GLN A 104 -4.06 17.93 -21.10
N LYS A 105 -3.01 17.15 -21.33
CA LYS A 105 -2.43 16.23 -20.36
C LYS A 105 -1.93 17.12 -19.23
N VAL A 106 -2.80 17.40 -18.28
CA VAL A 106 -2.46 18.18 -17.10
C VAL A 106 -1.55 17.29 -16.26
N ILE A 107 -0.26 17.56 -16.37
CA ILE A 107 0.75 16.98 -15.50
C ILE A 107 0.69 17.78 -14.20
N LEU A 108 0.33 17.13 -13.11
CA LEU A 108 0.43 17.75 -11.80
C LEU A 108 1.90 18.01 -11.48
N HIS A 109 2.20 19.18 -10.92
CA HIS A 109 3.57 19.54 -10.53
C HIS A 109 4.18 18.41 -9.70
N ALA A 110 5.28 17.84 -10.19
CA ALA A 110 6.02 16.81 -9.47
C ALA A 110 6.73 17.45 -8.26
N GLN A 111 6.87 16.71 -7.17
CA GLN A 111 7.58 17.23 -6.00
C GLN A 111 9.10 17.06 -6.13
N ALA A 112 9.53 16.22 -7.07
CA ALA A 112 10.92 15.99 -7.43
C ALA A 112 11.01 15.81 -8.95
N ASN A 113 12.23 15.85 -9.50
CA ASN A 113 12.44 15.57 -10.90
C ASN A 113 12.33 14.07 -11.20
N VAL A 114 12.06 13.73 -12.46
CA VAL A 114 12.13 12.33 -12.95
C VAL A 114 13.52 11.77 -12.70
N GLY A 115 13.64 10.54 -12.21
CA GLY A 115 14.91 9.88 -11.91
C GLY A 115 15.51 10.23 -10.54
N GLU A 116 15.01 11.26 -9.87
CA GLU A 116 15.54 11.70 -8.58
C GLU A 116 15.26 10.68 -7.47
N PHE A 117 14.02 10.20 -7.33
CA PHE A 117 13.69 9.17 -6.34
C PHE A 117 14.17 7.75 -6.71
N PRO A 118 14.09 7.27 -7.98
CA PRO A 118 14.70 5.99 -8.36
C PRO A 118 16.18 5.89 -8.01
N SER A 119 16.94 6.96 -8.26
CA SER A 119 18.38 6.98 -8.00
C SER A 119 18.74 6.88 -6.52
N LEU A 120 17.80 7.20 -5.61
CA LEU A 120 17.98 6.98 -4.18
C LEU A 120 17.93 5.49 -3.79
N ILE A 121 17.26 4.64 -4.57
CA ILE A 121 16.78 3.32 -4.10
C ILE A 121 17.29 2.15 -4.93
N ALA A 122 17.46 2.35 -6.23
CA ALA A 122 17.80 1.26 -7.15
C ALA A 122 19.31 1.22 -7.43
N SER A 123 20.05 0.41 -6.66
CA SER A 123 21.47 0.11 -6.93
C SER A 123 21.70 -1.18 -7.72
N LYS A 124 20.70 -2.09 -7.78
CA LYS A 124 20.80 -3.40 -8.43
C LYS A 124 19.65 -3.61 -9.42
N SER A 125 20.00 -4.01 -10.64
CA SER A 125 19.03 -4.33 -11.68
C SER A 125 18.31 -5.65 -11.37
N PRO A 126 16.96 -5.67 -11.30
CA PRO A 126 16.19 -6.88 -11.07
C PRO A 126 16.32 -7.89 -12.24
N VAL A 127 16.00 -9.16 -11.97
CA VAL A 127 16.01 -10.21 -12.99
C VAL A 127 14.97 -9.89 -14.08
N PRO A 128 15.27 -10.06 -15.38
CA PRO A 128 14.37 -9.70 -16.47
C PRO A 128 12.96 -10.30 -16.38
N LYS A 129 12.85 -11.52 -15.84
CA LYS A 129 11.55 -12.17 -15.60
C LYS A 129 10.68 -11.38 -14.62
N ASP A 130 11.27 -10.85 -13.54
CA ASP A 130 10.55 -10.10 -12.52
C ASP A 130 10.15 -8.73 -13.01
N VAL A 131 11.02 -8.10 -13.82
CA VAL A 131 10.70 -6.89 -14.58
C VAL A 131 9.48 -7.10 -15.46
N ALA A 132 9.43 -8.18 -16.27
CA ALA A 132 8.27 -8.47 -17.11
C ALA A 132 6.99 -8.70 -16.28
N ARG A 133 7.08 -9.40 -15.15
CA ARG A 133 5.94 -9.61 -14.23
C ARG A 133 5.47 -8.31 -13.60
N ALA A 134 6.39 -7.41 -13.21
CA ALA A 134 6.08 -6.10 -12.67
C ALA A 134 5.36 -5.24 -13.72
N ARG A 135 5.90 -5.14 -14.95
CA ARG A 135 5.25 -4.43 -16.07
C ARG A 135 3.84 -4.94 -16.34
N ASN A 136 3.64 -6.26 -16.40
CA ASN A 136 2.30 -6.83 -16.58
C ASN A 136 1.31 -6.42 -15.48
N SER A 137 1.77 -6.35 -14.23
CA SER A 137 0.97 -5.94 -13.08
C SER A 137 0.64 -4.44 -13.12
N LEU A 138 1.62 -3.62 -13.51
CA LEU A 138 1.49 -2.18 -13.67
C LEU A 138 0.58 -1.82 -14.85
N HIS A 139 0.71 -2.49 -15.99
CA HIS A 139 -0.20 -2.37 -17.13
C HIS A 139 -1.63 -2.78 -16.78
N LYS A 140 -1.82 -3.79 -15.94
CA LYS A 140 -3.16 -4.13 -15.41
C LYS A 140 -3.71 -2.98 -14.57
N MET A 141 -2.90 -2.44 -13.66
CA MET A 141 -3.28 -1.27 -12.86
C MET A 141 -3.61 -0.04 -13.73
N ALA A 142 -2.83 0.22 -14.79
CA ALA A 142 -3.04 1.32 -15.72
C ALA A 142 -4.38 1.19 -16.45
N ARG A 143 -4.71 -0.03 -16.94
CA ARG A 143 -6.03 -0.31 -17.54
C ARG A 143 -7.16 -0.06 -16.55
N ASP A 144 -7.00 -0.50 -15.30
CA ASP A 144 -8.02 -0.26 -14.26
C ASP A 144 -8.12 1.22 -13.83
N LEU A 145 -7.11 2.05 -14.11
CA LEU A 145 -7.13 3.50 -13.85
C LEU A 145 -7.79 4.27 -15.01
N ALA A 146 -7.65 3.74 -16.22
CA ALA A 146 -8.23 4.29 -17.44
C ALA A 146 -9.69 3.86 -17.66
N ASP A 147 -10.27 3.04 -16.78
CA ASP A 147 -11.65 2.53 -16.93
C ASP A 147 -12.66 3.70 -17.07
N PRO A 148 -13.33 3.83 -18.24
CA PRO A 148 -14.30 4.88 -18.49
C PRO A 148 -15.48 4.87 -17.52
N ARG A 149 -15.79 3.73 -16.90
CA ARG A 149 -16.89 3.61 -15.92
C ARG A 149 -16.64 4.40 -14.64
N VAL A 150 -15.37 4.73 -14.37
CA VAL A 150 -14.95 5.52 -13.20
C VAL A 150 -14.79 7.00 -13.59
N ALA A 151 -15.08 7.38 -14.83
CA ALA A 151 -15.05 8.77 -15.26
C ALA A 151 -16.22 9.56 -14.66
N VAL A 152 -15.93 10.79 -14.22
CA VAL A 152 -16.95 11.70 -13.68
C VAL A 152 -17.32 12.70 -14.76
N ALA A 153 -18.62 12.85 -15.01
CA ALA A 153 -19.12 13.79 -16.00
C ALA A 153 -18.74 15.23 -15.62
N ARG A 154 -18.34 16.02 -16.62
CA ARG A 154 -17.98 17.45 -16.48
C ARG A 154 -16.77 17.74 -15.56
N GLU A 155 -15.90 16.76 -15.28
CA GLU A 155 -14.63 17.01 -14.59
C GLU A 155 -13.69 17.87 -15.44
N THR A 156 -13.03 18.84 -14.80
CA THR A 156 -11.90 19.54 -15.42
C THR A 156 -10.69 18.61 -15.54
N SER A 157 -9.79 18.91 -16.47
CA SER A 157 -8.54 18.14 -16.66
C SER A 157 -7.70 18.07 -15.38
N TYR A 158 -7.65 19.15 -14.60
CA TYR A 158 -6.98 19.19 -13.30
C TYR A 158 -7.65 18.29 -12.25
N GLN A 159 -8.98 18.31 -12.16
CA GLN A 159 -9.74 17.44 -11.24
C GLN A 159 -9.53 15.96 -11.58
N ARG A 160 -9.58 15.63 -12.88
CA ARG A 160 -9.29 14.30 -13.39
C ARG A 160 -7.89 13.84 -13.01
N ALA A 161 -6.88 14.67 -13.24
CA ALA A 161 -5.49 14.35 -12.89
C ALA A 161 -5.33 14.12 -11.38
N ARG A 162 -5.94 14.95 -10.52
CA ARG A 162 -5.89 14.78 -9.06
C ARG A 162 -6.61 13.52 -8.58
N ARG A 163 -7.76 13.18 -9.19
CA ARG A 163 -8.48 11.94 -8.90
C ARG A 163 -7.66 10.72 -9.32
N GLN A 164 -7.07 10.74 -10.51
CA GLN A 164 -6.18 9.68 -11.00
C GLN A 164 -4.94 9.52 -10.11
N LEU A 165 -4.31 10.62 -9.68
CA LEU A 165 -3.19 10.58 -8.74
C LEU A 165 -3.58 9.84 -7.46
N LYS A 166 -4.70 10.21 -6.84
CA LYS A 166 -5.22 9.59 -5.60
C LYS A 166 -5.57 8.11 -5.82
N ALA A 167 -6.27 7.81 -6.91
CA ALA A 167 -6.65 6.44 -7.25
C ALA A 167 -5.42 5.56 -7.50
N ALA A 168 -4.42 6.09 -8.19
CA ALA A 168 -3.16 5.41 -8.47
C ALA A 168 -2.40 5.10 -7.18
N THR A 169 -2.31 6.04 -6.22
CA THR A 169 -1.66 5.77 -4.92
C THR A 169 -2.32 4.61 -4.19
N GLY A 170 -3.66 4.60 -4.11
CA GLY A 170 -4.39 3.53 -3.42
C GLY A 170 -4.29 2.17 -4.14
N LYS A 171 -4.29 2.15 -5.48
CA LYS A 171 -4.11 0.91 -6.25
C LYS A 171 -2.69 0.39 -6.17
N LEU A 172 -1.69 1.26 -6.21
CA LEU A 172 -0.27 0.92 -6.04
C LEU A 172 -0.03 0.28 -4.67
N ASP A 173 -0.55 0.90 -3.60
CA ASP A 173 -0.43 0.37 -2.24
C ASP A 173 -1.03 -1.04 -2.13
N ARG A 174 -2.25 -1.25 -2.65
CA ARG A 174 -2.89 -2.57 -2.67
C ARG A 174 -2.12 -3.59 -3.50
N LEU A 175 -1.57 -3.17 -4.65
CA LEU A 175 -0.79 -4.03 -5.53
C LEU A 175 0.47 -4.54 -4.81
N LEU A 176 1.26 -3.61 -4.25
CA LEU A 176 2.49 -3.92 -3.52
C LEU A 176 2.20 -4.73 -2.25
N TYR A 177 1.13 -4.38 -1.52
CA TYR A 177 0.68 -5.16 -0.38
C TYR A 177 0.34 -6.61 -0.77
N ALA A 178 -0.38 -6.82 -1.88
CA ALA A 178 -0.69 -8.17 -2.36
C ALA A 178 0.56 -8.96 -2.79
N MET A 179 1.57 -8.30 -3.36
CA MET A 179 2.87 -8.94 -3.65
C MET A 179 3.58 -9.36 -2.35
N ARG A 180 3.59 -8.48 -1.34
CA ARG A 180 4.15 -8.78 0.00
C ARG A 180 3.45 -9.95 0.68
N GLN A 181 2.12 -10.01 0.66
CA GLN A 181 1.37 -11.13 1.25
C GLN A 181 1.73 -12.47 0.60
N ARG A 182 2.01 -12.46 -0.70
CA ARG A 182 2.49 -13.64 -1.46
C ARG A 182 3.99 -13.89 -1.31
N ARG A 183 4.70 -13.06 -0.55
CA ARG A 183 6.16 -13.07 -0.40
C ARG A 183 6.93 -12.94 -1.72
N ASP A 184 6.33 -12.32 -2.73
CA ASP A 184 6.97 -12.07 -4.03
C ASP A 184 7.79 -10.76 -3.97
N TYR A 185 8.87 -10.80 -3.17
CA TYR A 185 9.68 -9.62 -2.90
C TYR A 185 10.44 -9.14 -4.14
N ALA A 186 10.93 -10.07 -4.98
CA ALA A 186 11.59 -9.73 -6.23
C ALA A 186 10.68 -8.90 -7.16
N GLN A 187 9.38 -9.19 -7.18
CA GLN A 187 8.43 -8.38 -7.94
C GLN A 187 8.22 -6.98 -7.34
N VAL A 188 8.27 -6.84 -6.00
CA VAL A 188 8.23 -5.52 -5.33
C VAL A 188 9.46 -4.69 -5.72
N GLU A 189 10.65 -5.29 -5.70
CA GLU A 189 11.88 -4.62 -6.14
C GLU A 189 11.81 -4.23 -7.63
N ALA A 190 11.28 -5.11 -8.48
CA ALA A 190 11.09 -4.83 -9.89
C ALA A 190 10.13 -3.66 -10.15
N VAL A 191 9.06 -3.51 -9.36
CA VAL A 191 8.15 -2.35 -9.47
C VAL A 191 8.89 -1.04 -9.18
N VAL A 192 9.77 -1.02 -8.18
CA VAL A 192 10.59 0.17 -7.85
C VAL A 192 11.43 0.59 -9.05
N PHE A 193 12.02 -0.39 -9.75
CA PHE A 193 12.89 -0.16 -10.90
C PHE A 193 12.15 0.40 -12.12
N VAL A 194 10.95 -0.11 -12.45
CA VAL A 194 10.23 0.29 -13.67
C VAL A 194 9.15 1.35 -13.43
N TRP A 195 8.93 1.82 -12.20
CA TRP A 195 7.78 2.67 -11.86
C TRP A 195 7.64 3.90 -12.79
N GLU A 196 8.72 4.67 -12.96
CA GLU A 196 8.67 5.90 -13.76
C GLU A 196 8.67 5.64 -15.26
N GLU A 197 9.21 4.50 -15.71
CA GLU A 197 9.10 4.06 -17.11
C GLU A 197 7.63 3.78 -17.47
N GLU A 198 6.92 3.08 -16.58
CA GLU A 198 5.54 2.64 -16.79
C GLU A 198 4.52 3.77 -16.52
N PHE A 199 4.84 4.69 -15.60
CA PHE A 199 3.99 5.83 -15.24
C PHE A 199 4.73 7.17 -15.32
N PRO A 200 5.17 7.61 -16.52
CA PRO A 200 5.95 8.84 -16.67
C PRO A 200 5.18 10.10 -16.27
N HIS A 201 3.84 10.06 -16.34
CA HIS A 201 2.96 11.14 -15.90
C HIS A 201 2.86 11.26 -14.36
N PHE A 202 3.38 10.28 -13.63
CA PHE A 202 3.51 10.28 -12.17
C PHE A 202 4.97 10.28 -11.71
N ALA A 203 5.93 10.47 -12.61
CA ALA A 203 7.33 10.56 -12.25
C ALA A 203 7.57 11.73 -11.26
N GLY A 204 8.44 11.51 -10.28
CA GLY A 204 8.71 12.48 -9.22
C GLY A 204 7.55 12.74 -8.25
N GLN A 205 6.46 11.94 -8.28
CA GLN A 205 5.34 12.11 -7.35
C GLN A 205 5.65 11.51 -5.97
N ARG A 206 5.90 12.36 -4.97
CA ARG A 206 6.28 11.99 -3.60
C ARG A 206 5.34 10.97 -2.97
N LYS A 207 4.03 11.09 -3.21
CA LYS A 207 3.03 10.18 -2.60
C LYS A 207 3.17 8.75 -3.10
N HIS A 208 3.48 8.56 -4.38
CA HIS A 208 3.72 7.23 -4.93
C HIS A 208 5.03 6.67 -4.41
N TRP A 209 6.08 7.50 -4.42
CA TRP A 209 7.38 7.12 -3.89
C TRP A 209 7.34 6.77 -2.41
N SER A 210 6.58 7.48 -1.58
CA SER A 210 6.42 7.13 -0.16
C SER A 210 5.87 5.70 0.01
N VAL A 211 4.86 5.33 -0.78
CA VAL A 211 4.29 3.97 -0.79
C VAL A 211 5.31 2.95 -1.30
N ILE A 212 6.01 3.26 -2.39
CA ILE A 212 7.03 2.38 -2.97
C ILE A 212 8.15 2.12 -1.94
N CYS A 213 8.69 3.16 -1.33
CA CYS A 213 9.73 3.07 -0.31
C CYS A 213 9.29 2.22 0.88
N GLU A 214 8.08 2.44 1.41
CA GLU A 214 7.55 1.67 2.53
C GLU A 214 7.53 0.17 2.25
N HIS A 215 7.02 -0.23 1.07
CA HIS A 215 6.93 -1.63 0.68
C HIS A 215 8.28 -2.23 0.32
N TYR A 216 9.15 -1.45 -0.33
CA TYR A 216 10.50 -1.88 -0.71
C TYR A 216 11.39 -2.10 0.52
N ALA A 217 11.45 -1.14 1.45
CA ALA A 217 12.20 -1.29 2.70
C ALA A 217 11.73 -2.51 3.50
N TRP A 218 10.41 -2.74 3.53
CA TRP A 218 9.88 -3.94 4.18
C TRP A 218 10.26 -5.23 3.44
N ALA A 219 10.26 -5.24 2.11
CA ALA A 219 10.65 -6.40 1.31
C ALA A 219 12.12 -6.76 1.52
N LEU A 220 13.01 -5.77 1.63
CA LEU A 220 14.42 -5.98 1.97
C LEU A 220 14.59 -6.56 3.38
N ASN A 221 13.92 -5.99 4.38
CA ASN A 221 13.92 -6.52 5.75
C ASN A 221 13.42 -7.97 5.82
N SER A 222 12.39 -8.30 5.03
CA SER A 222 11.83 -9.66 4.99
C SER A 222 12.79 -10.68 4.36
N GLN A 223 13.77 -10.19 3.59
CA GLN A 223 14.88 -10.96 3.03
C GLN A 223 16.14 -10.90 3.90
N GLN A 224 16.08 -10.30 5.10
CA GLN A 224 17.21 -10.06 6.00
C GLN A 224 18.33 -9.20 5.38
N ARG A 225 18.01 -8.41 4.35
CA ARG A 225 18.92 -7.48 3.68
C ARG A 225 18.97 -6.14 4.44
N PHE A 226 19.32 -6.20 5.73
CA PHE A 226 19.26 -5.05 6.64
C PHE A 226 20.25 -3.94 6.26
N HIS A 227 21.47 -4.30 5.86
CA HIS A 227 22.46 -3.34 5.36
C HIS A 227 21.91 -2.55 4.17
N ASP A 228 21.31 -3.23 3.18
CA ASP A 228 20.73 -2.57 2.01
C ASP A 228 19.66 -1.54 2.41
N VAL A 229 18.85 -1.80 3.44
CA VAL A 229 17.85 -0.83 3.92
C VAL A 229 18.53 0.42 4.49
N VAL A 230 19.53 0.25 5.36
CA VAL A 230 20.26 1.36 5.97
C VAL A 230 21.02 2.15 4.90
N ASP A 231 21.73 1.48 4.00
CA ASP A 231 22.51 2.14 2.96
C ASP A 231 21.63 3.00 2.04
N ILE A 232 20.52 2.41 1.55
CA ILE A 232 19.58 3.07 0.64
C ILE A 232 18.87 4.25 1.31
N PHE A 233 18.45 4.09 2.56
CA PHE A 233 17.64 5.09 3.26
C PHE A 233 18.44 5.99 4.22
N SER A 234 19.77 5.86 4.26
CA SER A 234 20.68 6.66 5.10
C SER A 234 20.45 8.16 4.93
N ASN A 235 20.25 8.63 3.69
CA ASN A 235 19.98 10.04 3.37
C ASN A 235 18.70 10.59 4.06
N CYS A 236 17.78 9.72 4.50
CA CYS A 236 16.59 10.15 5.23
C CYS A 236 16.89 10.58 6.68
N TYR A 237 18.09 10.32 7.21
CA TYR A 237 18.48 10.62 8.58
C TYR A 237 19.98 10.93 8.78
N SER A 238 20.75 11.05 7.69
CA SER A 238 22.09 11.61 7.73
C SER A 238 22.02 13.14 7.71
N ASP A 239 22.82 13.77 8.57
CA ASP A 239 22.97 15.23 8.64
C ASP A 239 24.00 15.77 7.61
N ASP A 240 24.39 14.97 6.60
CA ASP A 240 25.38 15.39 5.61
C ASP A 240 24.85 16.57 4.77
N GLU A 241 25.64 17.65 4.73
CA GLU A 241 25.32 18.99 4.19
C GLU A 241 24.99 19.08 2.68
N LYS A 242 24.71 17.96 2.00
CA LYS A 242 24.19 17.99 0.62
C LYS A 242 22.69 18.31 0.62
N GLU A 243 22.36 19.55 1.00
CA GLU A 243 21.00 20.08 1.22
C GLU A 243 19.98 19.75 0.12
N ALA A 244 20.41 19.68 -1.15
CA ALA A 244 19.51 19.41 -2.26
C ALA A 244 18.95 17.98 -2.25
N GLN A 245 19.80 16.96 -2.03
CA GLN A 245 19.39 15.55 -2.07
C GLN A 245 18.74 15.08 -0.74
N THR A 246 19.19 15.66 0.38
CA THR A 246 18.62 15.39 1.71
C THR A 246 17.20 15.93 1.82
N SER A 247 16.88 17.08 1.23
CA SER A 247 15.52 17.63 1.27
C SER A 247 14.48 16.69 0.66
N CYS A 248 14.74 16.11 -0.51
CA CYS A 248 13.84 15.17 -1.19
C CYS A 248 13.69 13.83 -0.47
N SER A 249 14.75 13.30 0.13
CA SER A 249 14.72 12.04 0.88
C SER A 249 14.02 12.17 2.24
N LEU A 250 14.21 13.28 2.96
CA LEU A 250 13.45 13.60 4.19
C LEU A 250 11.95 13.64 3.94
N TYR A 251 11.53 14.10 2.76
CA TYR A 251 10.12 14.09 2.38
C TYR A 251 9.54 12.68 2.19
N LEU A 252 10.35 11.64 1.97
CA LEU A 252 9.88 10.26 1.92
C LEU A 252 9.73 9.60 3.30
N LEU A 253 10.25 10.23 4.36
CA LEU A 253 10.26 9.66 5.71
C LEU A 253 8.86 9.63 6.33
N THR A 254 8.13 8.54 6.11
CA THR A 254 6.86 8.25 6.79
C THR A 254 7.09 7.43 8.06
N PRO A 255 6.13 7.40 9.01
CA PRO A 255 6.23 6.55 10.20
C PRO A 255 6.44 5.06 9.88
N ARG A 256 5.86 4.58 8.76
CA ARG A 256 5.99 3.19 8.32
C ARG A 256 7.36 2.92 7.69
N LEU A 257 7.88 3.84 6.89
CA LEU A 257 9.23 3.73 6.35
C LEU A 257 10.25 3.77 7.50
N ALA A 258 10.12 4.74 8.41
CA ALA A 258 10.98 4.85 9.58
C ALA A 258 10.95 3.58 10.44
N GLN A 259 9.78 2.97 10.66
CA GLN A 259 9.69 1.67 11.33
C GLN A 259 10.52 0.59 10.64
N SER A 260 10.46 0.49 9.30
CA SER A 260 11.30 -0.44 8.54
C SER A 260 12.78 -0.14 8.69
N ILE A 261 13.18 1.13 8.70
CA ILE A 261 14.59 1.51 8.92
C ILE A 261 15.03 1.14 10.34
N PHE A 262 14.21 1.43 11.36
CA PHE A 262 14.51 1.02 12.75
C PHE A 262 14.65 -0.49 12.90
N VAL A 263 13.81 -1.28 12.23
CA VAL A 263 13.96 -2.75 12.21
C VAL A 263 15.36 -3.13 11.73
N ALA A 264 15.81 -2.57 10.60
CA ALA A 264 17.14 -2.83 10.07
C ALA A 264 18.25 -2.41 11.03
N LEU A 265 18.21 -1.17 11.53
CA LEU A 265 19.16 -0.64 12.51
C LEU A 265 19.21 -1.50 13.79
N GLY A 266 18.06 -1.95 14.28
CA GLY A 266 17.96 -2.83 15.43
C GLY A 266 18.57 -4.22 15.21
N HIS A 267 18.51 -4.76 13.98
CA HIS A 267 19.19 -6.00 13.62
C HIS A 267 20.70 -5.82 13.45
N LEU A 268 21.12 -4.70 12.87
CA LEU A 268 22.54 -4.34 12.72
C LEU A 268 23.17 -3.85 14.02
N ARG A 269 22.36 -3.56 15.04
CA ARG A 269 22.77 -2.99 16.34
C ARG A 269 23.46 -1.63 16.17
N ASP A 270 22.97 -0.83 15.22
CA ASP A 270 23.48 0.51 14.94
C ASP A 270 22.76 1.53 15.84
N ALA A 271 23.35 1.81 17.01
CA ALA A 271 22.79 2.76 17.97
C ALA A 271 22.80 4.19 17.42
N ASP A 272 23.89 4.60 16.77
CA ASP A 272 24.08 5.97 16.25
C ASP A 272 23.08 6.27 15.13
N GLY A 273 22.89 5.33 14.19
CA GLY A 273 21.87 5.43 13.16
C GLY A 273 20.46 5.51 13.77
N ALA A 274 20.16 4.73 14.81
CA ALA A 274 18.86 4.76 15.48
C ALA A 274 18.61 6.09 16.21
N LEU A 275 19.62 6.65 16.88
CA LEU A 275 19.50 7.95 17.54
C LEU A 275 19.34 9.09 16.53
N ARG A 276 20.11 9.08 15.44
CA ARG A 276 19.98 10.06 14.35
C ARG A 276 18.58 10.02 13.75
N LEU A 277 18.08 8.83 13.40
CA LEU A 277 16.72 8.68 12.86
C LEU A 277 15.64 9.15 13.84
N LEU A 278 15.77 8.88 15.14
CA LEU A 278 14.85 9.39 16.16
C LEU A 278 14.85 10.92 16.22
N ASP A 279 16.03 11.53 16.22
CA ASP A 279 16.19 12.98 16.25
C ASP A 279 15.61 13.64 14.99
N THR A 280 15.92 13.09 13.81
CA THR A 280 15.34 13.56 12.53
C THR A 280 13.81 13.49 12.56
N MET A 281 13.23 12.38 13.03
CA MET A 281 11.77 12.27 13.14
C MET A 281 11.18 13.31 14.10
N GLN A 282 11.84 13.61 15.22
CA GLN A 282 11.40 14.65 16.16
C GLN A 282 11.47 16.04 15.55
N ARG A 283 12.60 16.39 14.92
CA ARG A 283 12.81 17.69 14.24
C ARG A 283 11.74 17.96 13.17
N HIS A 284 11.34 16.91 12.43
CA HIS A 284 10.37 17.03 11.34
C HIS A 284 8.93 16.68 11.73
N GLY A 285 8.63 16.47 13.02
CA GLY A 285 7.28 16.17 13.49
C GLY A 285 6.71 14.84 12.98
N VAL A 286 7.56 13.88 12.61
CA VAL A 286 7.14 12.55 12.19
C VAL A 286 6.85 11.71 13.42
N HIS A 287 5.63 11.18 13.51
CA HIS A 287 5.23 10.36 14.65
C HIS A 287 6.05 9.06 14.75
N VAL A 288 6.70 8.86 15.90
CA VAL A 288 7.43 7.63 16.21
C VAL A 288 6.48 6.59 16.80
N THR A 289 6.40 5.42 16.15
CA THR A 289 5.50 4.35 16.61
C THR A 289 6.09 3.57 17.79
N LYS A 290 5.24 2.86 18.54
CA LYS A 290 5.71 1.96 19.61
C LYS A 290 6.70 0.89 19.11
N VAL A 291 6.47 0.37 17.91
CA VAL A 291 7.34 -0.64 17.29
C VAL A 291 8.70 -0.03 16.93
N SER A 292 8.70 1.18 16.38
CA SER A 292 9.92 1.95 16.12
C SER A 292 10.76 2.13 17.39
N TYR A 293 10.14 2.54 18.51
CA TYR A 293 10.83 2.67 19.79
C TYR A 293 11.43 1.35 20.29
N PHE A 294 10.71 0.23 20.13
CA PHE A 294 11.21 -1.08 20.52
C PHE A 294 12.51 -1.42 19.76
N HIS A 295 12.54 -1.22 18.44
CA HIS A 295 13.72 -1.51 17.64
C HIS A 295 14.87 -0.52 17.88
N ALA A 296 14.57 0.76 18.13
CA ALA A 296 15.58 1.73 18.54
C ALA A 296 16.24 1.35 19.87
N LEU A 297 15.45 0.92 20.86
CA LEU A 297 15.98 0.39 22.12
C LEU A 297 16.78 -0.89 21.91
N ASN A 298 16.35 -1.76 20.99
CA ASN A 298 17.09 -2.97 20.64
C ASN A 298 18.48 -2.65 20.06
N ALA A 299 18.57 -1.62 19.20
CA ALA A 299 19.86 -1.14 18.72
C ALA A 299 20.74 -0.65 19.88
N LEU A 300 20.21 0.24 20.71
CA LEU A 300 20.93 0.86 21.84
C LEU A 300 21.42 -0.13 22.90
N LEU A 301 20.62 -1.15 23.24
CA LEU A 301 20.97 -2.10 24.30
C LEU A 301 21.95 -3.18 23.85
N HIS A 302 22.06 -3.41 22.55
CA HIS A 302 22.87 -4.49 21.99
C HIS A 302 24.07 -4.02 21.19
N ASP A 303 24.22 -2.70 20.99
CA ASP A 303 25.44 -2.12 20.46
C ASP A 303 26.57 -2.25 21.49
N GLN A 304 27.64 -2.96 21.10
CA GLN A 304 28.78 -3.24 21.97
C GLN A 304 29.73 -2.03 22.08
N SER A 305 29.60 -1.04 21.19
CA SER A 305 30.42 0.18 21.22
C SER A 305 29.92 1.22 22.22
N PHE A 306 28.68 1.06 22.70
CA PHE A 306 27.98 2.02 23.56
C PHE A 306 28.00 1.63 25.05
N ILE A 307 28.62 0.49 25.41
CA ILE A 307 28.70 -0.06 26.78
C ILE A 307 30.12 0.09 27.33
#